data_AF-A0A9P7NTD8-F1
#
_entry.id   AF-A0A9P7NTD8-F1
#
_cell.length_a   1.000
_cell.length_b   1.000
_cell.length_c   1.000
_cell.angle_alpha   90.00
_cell.angle_beta   90.00
_cell.angle_gamma   90.00
#
_symmetry.space_group_name_H-M   'P 1'
#
loop_
_entity.id
_entity.type
_entity.pdbx_description
1 polymer ?
#
loop_
_entity_poly.entity_id
_entity_poly.type
_entity_poly.pdbx_seq_one_letter_code
_entity_poly.pdbx_strand_id
1 'polypeptide(L)'
;MLANEFASLQLVRSHTNVPVPSALDLVSDSANSYLLTITVRGVPLGRCIDTLSHDEVITLVGDLQECLSNLRAIPKEVAPKYAITNALGKAYDDGRLITGSNYDEARGDCSHTRGSELAEYHDA
;
A
#
# COMPACT_ATOMS: atom_id res chain seq x y z
N MET A 1 -2.09 -1.51 -8.50
CA MET A 1 -1.52 -1.97 -7.22
C MET A 1 -0.46 -1.00 -6.68
N LEU A 2 0.60 -0.68 -7.45
CA LEU A 2 1.72 0.16 -6.97
C LEU A 2 1.35 1.60 -6.58
N ALA A 3 0.27 2.18 -7.13
CA ALA A 3 -0.22 3.50 -6.70
C ALA A 3 -0.61 3.54 -5.21
N ASN A 4 -1.18 2.45 -4.69
CA ASN A 4 -1.49 2.34 -3.26
C ASN A 4 -0.22 2.21 -2.42
N GLU A 5 0.77 1.45 -2.91
CA GLU A 5 2.06 1.28 -2.24
C GLU A 5 2.84 2.59 -2.17
N PHE A 6 2.90 3.34 -3.27
CA PHE A 6 3.51 4.68 -3.33
C PHE A 6 2.88 5.62 -2.28
N ALA A 7 1.54 5.70 -2.25
CA ALA A 7 0.83 6.52 -1.27
C ALA A 7 1.03 6.02 0.17
N SER A 8 1.11 4.70 0.38
CA SER A 8 1.37 4.10 1.69
C SER A 8 2.75 4.49 2.22
N LEU A 9 3.79 4.45 1.37
CA LEU A 9 5.15 4.87 1.74
C LEU A 9 5.20 6.36 2.12
N GLN A 10 4.47 7.22 1.39
CA GLN A 10 4.36 8.63 1.72
C GLN A 10 3.62 8.87 3.04
N LEU A 11 2.51 8.15 3.25
CA LEU A 11 1.69 8.26 4.46
C LEU A 11 2.46 7.86 5.73
N VAL A 12 3.16 6.73 5.68
CA VAL A 12 3.98 6.26 6.80
C VAL A 12 5.08 7.25 7.12
N ARG A 13 5.75 7.79 6.09
CA ARG A 13 6.82 8.76 6.28
C ARG A 13 6.33 10.10 6.83
N SER A 14 5.15 10.57 6.44
CA SER A 14 4.64 11.86 6.90
C SER A 14 4.15 11.83 8.34
N HIS A 15 3.78 10.66 8.87
CA HIS A 15 3.18 10.53 10.20
C HIS A 15 4.03 9.77 11.21
N THR A 16 5.13 9.14 10.80
CA THR A 16 5.95 8.31 11.68
C THR A 16 7.44 8.43 11.39
N ASN A 17 8.26 8.04 12.36
CA ASN A 17 9.71 7.89 12.19
C ASN A 17 10.12 6.49 11.72
N VAL A 18 9.17 5.64 11.32
CA VAL A 18 9.47 4.28 10.87
C VAL A 18 10.29 4.33 9.57
N PRO A 19 11.43 3.65 9.49
CA PRO A 19 12.25 3.66 8.29
C PRO A 19 11.53 2.91 7.16
N VAL A 20 11.10 3.65 6.14
CA VAL A 20 10.50 3.10 4.91
C VAL A 20 11.29 3.55 3.68
N PRO A 21 11.30 2.76 2.59
CA PRO A 21 11.89 3.18 1.32
C PRO A 21 11.36 4.53 0.86
N SER A 22 12.24 5.34 0.23
CA SER A 22 11.80 6.62 -0.33
C SER A 22 11.22 6.44 -1.71
N ALA A 23 9.90 6.45 -1.84
CA ALA A 23 9.25 6.50 -3.14
C ALA A 23 9.64 7.80 -3.87
N LEU A 24 10.27 7.65 -5.03
CA LEU A 24 10.72 8.76 -5.88
C LEU A 24 9.75 8.98 -7.03
N ASP A 25 9.36 7.90 -7.69
CA ASP A 25 8.51 7.96 -8.87
C ASP A 25 7.70 6.68 -9.07
N LEU A 26 6.57 6.82 -9.73
CA LEU A 26 5.69 5.74 -10.15
C LEU A 26 5.41 5.88 -11.64
N VAL A 27 6.02 5.03 -12.45
CA VAL A 27 5.83 4.99 -13.90
C VAL A 27 4.91 3.83 -14.23
N SER A 28 3.88 4.06 -15.04
CA SER A 28 2.94 3.01 -15.46
C SER A 28 2.68 3.09 -16.96
N ASP A 29 2.59 1.93 -17.59
CA ASP A 29 2.12 1.75 -18.97
C ASP A 29 0.82 0.90 -18.99
N SER A 30 0.39 0.46 -20.17
CA SER A 30 -0.85 -0.30 -20.33
C SER A 30 -0.84 -1.70 -19.69
N ALA A 31 0.33 -2.26 -19.41
CA ALA A 31 0.51 -3.62 -18.89
C ALA A 31 1.30 -3.68 -17.58
N ASN A 32 2.22 -2.74 -17.35
CA ASN A 32 3.18 -2.76 -16.26
C ASN A 32 3.17 -1.47 -15.45
N SER A 33 3.60 -1.58 -14.21
CA SER A 33 3.87 -0.44 -13.34
C SER A 33 5.19 -0.66 -12.62
N TYR A 34 5.97 0.40 -12.47
CA TYR A 34 7.28 0.41 -11.85
C TYR A 34 7.33 1.47 -10.76
N LEU A 35 7.74 1.07 -9.56
CA LEU A 35 7.90 1.96 -8.41
C LEU A 35 9.39 2.15 -8.13
N LEU A 36 9.89 3.36 -8.39
CA LEU A 36 11.28 3.72 -8.11
C LEU A 36 11.40 4.17 -6.66
N THR A 37 12.28 3.52 -5.89
CA THR A 37 12.52 3.87 -4.49
C THR A 37 14.00 3.99 -4.15
N ILE A 38 14.32 4.78 -3.12
CA ILE A 38 15.62 4.71 -2.44
C ILE A 38 15.56 3.60 -1.41
N THR A 39 16.51 2.66 -1.51
CA THR A 39 16.68 1.53 -0.60
C THR A 39 16.98 1.99 0.84
N VAL A 40 16.32 1.35 1.81
CA VAL A 40 16.68 1.47 3.23
C VAL A 40 17.94 0.63 3.47
N ARG A 41 18.97 1.22 4.07
CA ARG A 41 20.21 0.49 4.38
C ARG A 41 19.96 -0.53 5.49
N GLY A 42 20.54 -1.72 5.36
CA GLY A 42 20.47 -2.75 6.39
C GLY A 42 20.69 -4.14 5.81
N VAL A 43 20.64 -5.14 6.69
CA VAL A 43 20.65 -6.56 6.32
C VAL A 43 19.27 -7.12 6.64
N PRO A 44 18.67 -7.93 5.75
CA PRO A 44 17.41 -8.61 6.06
C PRO A 44 17.55 -9.42 7.34
N LEU A 45 16.66 -9.18 8.31
CA LEU A 45 16.73 -9.81 9.64
C LEU A 45 16.84 -11.33 9.58
N GLY A 46 16.14 -11.97 8.64
CA GLY A 46 16.19 -13.43 8.45
C GLY A 46 17.57 -13.99 8.10
N ARG A 47 18.55 -13.16 7.72
CA ARG A 47 19.94 -13.57 7.47
C ARG A 47 20.78 -13.66 8.75
N CYS A 48 20.38 -12.99 9.83
CA CYS A 48 21.17 -12.89 11.05
C CYS A 48 20.36 -13.14 12.34
N ILE A 49 19.08 -13.52 12.24
CA ILE A 49 18.20 -13.71 13.39
C ILE A 49 18.71 -14.79 14.35
N ASP A 50 19.38 -15.81 13.83
CA ASP A 50 19.99 -16.92 14.57
C ASP A 50 21.31 -16.52 15.25
N THR A 51 21.88 -15.38 14.86
CA THR A 51 23.14 -14.85 15.42
C THR A 51 22.93 -13.85 16.55
N LEU A 52 21.68 -13.45 16.82
CA LEU A 52 21.35 -12.48 17.86
C LEU A 52 21.56 -13.06 19.25
N SER A 53 22.19 -12.28 20.13
CA SER A 53 22.23 -12.55 21.56
C SER A 53 20.86 -12.36 22.22
N HIS A 54 20.71 -12.83 23.46
CA HIS A 54 19.47 -12.68 24.22
C HIS A 54 19.06 -11.20 24.37
N ASP A 55 20.03 -10.34 24.70
CA ASP A 55 19.78 -8.91 24.89
C ASP A 55 19.36 -8.24 23.57
N GLU A 56 20.00 -8.61 22.44
CA GLU A 56 19.62 -8.10 21.11
C GLU A 56 18.22 -8.57 20.69
N VAL A 57 17.80 -9.78 21.06
CA VAL A 57 16.42 -10.24 20.81
C VAL A 57 15.42 -9.42 21.62
N ILE A 58 15.73 -9.09 22.89
CA ILE A 58 14.87 -8.23 23.71
C ILE A 58 14.75 -6.84 23.07
N THR A 59 15.87 -6.25 22.64
CA THR A 59 15.87 -4.97 21.91
C THR A 59 15.04 -5.05 20.64
N LEU A 60 15.24 -6.08 19.82
CA LEU A 60 14.47 -6.29 18.59
C LEU A 60 12.97 -6.37 18.84
N VAL A 61 12.53 -7.06 19.89
CA VAL A 61 11.11 -7.13 20.26
C VAL A 61 10.58 -5.74 20.62
N GLY A 62 11.34 -4.95 21.39
CA GLY A 62 11.02 -3.57 21.72
C GLY A 62 10.88 -2.69 20.46
N ASP A 63 11.87 -2.75 19.57
CA ASP A 63 11.89 -1.98 18.32
C ASP A 63 10.69 -2.32 17.41
N LEU A 64 10.32 -3.60 17.31
CA LEU A 64 9.16 -4.04 16.53
C LEU A 64 7.83 -3.57 17.15
N GLN A 65 7.73 -3.59 18.49
CA GLN A 65 6.55 -3.07 19.20
C GLN A 65 6.40 -1.57 19.02
N GLU A 66 7.51 -0.82 19.07
CA GLU A 66 7.52 0.62 18.81
C GLU A 66 7.12 0.92 17.36
N CYS A 67 7.73 0.23 16.40
CA CYS A 67 7.40 0.36 14.98
C CYS A 67 5.90 0.14 14.73
N LEU A 68 5.33 -0.93 15.28
CA LEU A 68 3.91 -1.24 15.14
C LEU A 68 3.02 -0.19 15.82
N SER A 69 3.44 0.34 16.97
CA SER A 69 2.72 1.40 17.68
C SER A 69 2.69 2.69 16.87
N ASN A 70 3.83 3.08 16.27
CA ASN A 70 3.93 4.22 15.37
C ASN A 70 3.00 4.08 14.16
N LEU A 71 3.00 2.91 13.49
CA LEU A 71 2.13 2.65 12.35
C LEU A 71 0.64 2.71 12.73
N ARG A 72 0.27 2.24 13.92
CA ARG A 72 -1.13 2.27 14.41
C ARG A 72 -1.59 3.66 14.82
N ALA A 73 -0.67 4.55 15.16
CA ALA A 73 -0.95 5.93 15.53
C ALA A 73 -1.25 6.85 14.32
N ILE A 74 -0.97 6.40 13.10
CA ILE A 74 -1.30 7.14 11.88
C ILE A 74 -2.82 7.43 11.86
N PRO A 75 -3.24 8.69 11.61
CA PRO A 75 -4.65 9.06 11.58
C PRO A 75 -5.44 8.18 10.59
N LYS A 76 -6.54 7.60 11.08
CA LYS A 76 -7.47 6.79 10.29
C LYS A 76 -8.54 7.70 9.72
N GLU A 77 -8.14 8.61 8.83
CA GLU A 77 -9.10 9.39 8.06
C GLU A 77 -9.79 8.46 7.06
N VAL A 78 -10.90 7.89 7.49
CA VAL A 78 -11.76 7.10 6.62
C VAL A 78 -12.64 8.05 5.82
N ALA A 79 -12.64 7.89 4.50
CA ALA A 79 -13.67 8.52 3.69
C ALA A 79 -15.02 7.98 4.20
N PRO A 80 -15.98 8.83 4.66
CA PRO A 80 -17.22 8.37 5.30
C PRO A 80 -18.05 7.40 4.46
N LYS A 81 -17.78 7.38 3.14
CA LYS A 81 -18.40 6.52 2.14
C LYS A 81 -17.91 5.06 2.17
N TYR A 82 -16.72 4.77 2.71
CA TYR A 82 -16.11 3.45 2.64
C TYR A 82 -15.77 2.90 4.04
N ALA A 83 -16.14 1.65 4.31
CA ALA A 83 -15.80 0.97 5.57
C ALA A 83 -14.29 0.66 5.67
N ILE A 84 -13.65 0.44 4.51
CA ILE A 84 -12.20 0.23 4.39
C ILE A 84 -11.71 1.08 3.22
N THR A 85 -10.72 1.93 3.48
CA THR A 85 -10.06 2.77 2.48
C THR A 85 -8.64 2.29 2.23
N ASN A 86 -8.18 2.49 1.00
CA ASN A 86 -6.77 2.36 0.65
C ASN A 86 -6.01 3.66 1.00
N ALA A 87 -4.69 3.68 0.85
CA ALA A 87 -3.86 4.84 1.18
C ALA A 87 -4.09 6.06 0.28
N LEU A 88 -4.85 5.92 -0.81
CA LEU A 88 -5.33 7.01 -1.66
C LEU A 88 -6.70 7.55 -1.23
N GLY A 89 -7.26 7.06 -0.11
CA GLY A 89 -8.59 7.42 0.38
C GLY A 89 -9.74 6.87 -0.49
N LYS A 90 -9.45 5.96 -1.42
CA LYS A 90 -10.45 5.30 -2.28
C LYS A 90 -10.92 4.00 -1.64
N ALA A 91 -11.98 3.42 -2.20
CA ALA A 91 -12.38 2.07 -1.86
C ALA A 91 -11.17 1.12 -1.97
N TYR A 92 -10.99 0.27 -0.97
CA TYR A 92 -9.99 -0.77 -1.03
C TYR A 92 -10.46 -1.87 -1.98
N ASP A 93 -9.73 -2.05 -3.08
CA ASP A 93 -10.01 -3.05 -4.11
C ASP A 93 -8.96 -4.16 -4.04
N ASP A 94 -9.38 -5.32 -3.54
CA ASP A 94 -8.60 -6.56 -3.52
C ASP A 94 -9.48 -7.66 -4.11
N GLY A 95 -9.03 -8.28 -5.21
CA GLY A 95 -9.73 -9.38 -5.87
C GLY A 95 -9.98 -10.59 -4.96
N ARG A 96 -9.23 -10.73 -3.86
CA ARG A 96 -9.47 -11.75 -2.82
C ARG A 96 -10.69 -11.44 -1.95
N LEU A 97 -11.04 -10.17 -1.78
CA LEU A 97 -12.26 -9.78 -1.05
C LEU A 97 -13.50 -9.97 -1.94
N ILE A 98 -13.37 -9.69 -3.24
CA ILE A 98 -14.45 -9.81 -4.23
C ILE A 98 -14.92 -11.27 -4.39
N THR A 99 -14.00 -12.23 -4.32
CA THR A 99 -14.32 -13.67 -4.48
C THR A 99 -15.10 -14.27 -3.31
N GLY A 100 -15.16 -13.58 -2.16
CA GLY A 100 -15.90 -14.02 -0.97
C GLY A 100 -17.23 -13.31 -0.73
N SER A 101 -17.54 -12.25 -1.48
CA SER A 101 -18.79 -11.50 -1.33
C SER A 101 -19.84 -11.99 -2.32
N ASN A 102 -21.00 -12.45 -1.83
CA ASN A 102 -22.19 -12.57 -2.66
C ASN A 102 -22.47 -11.20 -3.29
N TYR A 103 -22.61 -11.17 -4.61
CA TYR A 103 -22.92 -9.98 -5.38
C TYR A 103 -24.15 -9.28 -4.79
N ASP A 104 -24.01 -8.01 -4.41
CA ASP A 104 -25.09 -7.16 -3.91
C ASP A 104 -25.29 -6.00 -4.90
N GLU A 105 -26.34 -6.08 -5.70
CA GLU A 105 -26.71 -5.08 -6.71
C GLU A 105 -26.85 -3.66 -6.12
N ALA A 106 -27.17 -3.53 -4.83
CA ALA A 106 -27.33 -2.23 -4.18
C ALA A 106 -26.01 -1.50 -3.89
N ARG A 107 -24.87 -2.20 -3.91
CA ARG A 107 -23.55 -1.64 -3.54
C ARG A 107 -22.81 -0.98 -4.70
N GLY A 108 -23.34 -1.10 -5.92
CA GLY A 108 -22.74 -0.50 -7.11
C GLY A 108 -21.46 -1.22 -7.53
N ASP A 109 -21.30 -1.35 -8.84
CA ASP A 109 -20.15 -2.01 -9.43
C ASP A 109 -18.85 -1.27 -9.09
N CYS A 110 -17.89 -1.97 -8.48
CA CYS A 110 -16.50 -1.48 -8.39
C CYS A 110 -15.71 -1.83 -9.66
N SER A 111 -16.36 -2.18 -10.77
CA SER A 111 -15.71 -2.20 -12.06
C SER A 111 -15.46 -0.75 -12.51
N HIS A 112 -14.21 -0.31 -12.35
CA HIS A 112 -13.70 0.78 -13.16
C HIS A 112 -13.74 0.29 -14.61
N THR A 113 -14.64 0.86 -15.40
CA THR A 113 -14.71 0.70 -16.86
C THR A 113 -13.33 0.97 -17.47
N ARG A 114 -12.59 -0.09 -17.74
CA ARG A 114 -11.41 -0.03 -18.60
C ARG A 114 -11.88 -0.14 -20.04
N GLY A 115 -11.96 1.01 -20.70
CA GLY A 115 -11.95 1.09 -22.17
C GLY A 115 -13.17 1.74 -22.81
N SER A 116 -13.08 3.04 -23.05
CA SER A 116 -13.57 3.64 -24.30
C SER A 116 -12.94 5.02 -24.49
N GLU A 117 -11.63 5.03 -24.75
CA GLU A 117 -11.01 6.12 -25.48
C GLU A 117 -10.22 5.45 -26.61
N LEU A 118 -10.76 5.56 -27.83
CA LEU A 118 -10.20 5.29 -29.16
C LEU A 118 -11.32 4.83 -30.10
N ALA A 119 -12.07 5.79 -30.66
CA ALA A 119 -12.66 5.72 -32.01
C ALA A 119 -13.35 7.04 -32.37
N GLU A 120 -12.58 8.11 -32.60
CA GLU A 120 -12.99 9.15 -33.56
C GLU A 120 -11.80 9.43 -34.49
N TYR A 121 -11.59 8.50 -35.41
CA TYR A 121 -10.91 8.74 -36.68
C TYR A 121 -11.43 7.69 -37.68
N HIS A 122 -12.59 7.99 -38.30
CA HIS A 122 -12.87 7.83 -39.74
C HIS A 122 -14.35 8.08 -40.05
N ASP A 123 -14.56 8.93 -41.07
CA ASP A 123 -15.77 9.22 -41.87
C ASP A 123 -16.88 10.13 -41.31
N ALA A 124 -16.74 11.44 -41.59
CA ALA A 124 -17.50 12.12 -42.65
C ALA A 124 -16.82 13.45 -43.05
#